data_AF-A0AA87J411-F1
#
_entry.id   AF-A0AA87J411-F1
#
_cell.length_a   1.000
_cell.length_b   1.000
_cell.length_c   1.000
_cell.angle_alpha   90.00
_cell.angle_beta   90.00
_cell.angle_gamma   90.00
#
_symmetry.space_group_name_H-M   'P 1'
#
loop_
_entity.id
_entity.type
_entity.pdbx_description
1 polymer ?
#
loop_
_entity_poly.entity_id
_entity_poly.type
_entity_poly.pdbx_seq_one_letter_code
_entity_poly.pdbx_strand_id
1 'polypeptide(L)'
;MPLYIRDDDIDALAVELQTLSKARTKTEAVRSALRHEIDRLRDAVPLRDRIAKIQAEATKLSLPNPDFDFKAFTDEMWDDV
;
A
#
# COMPACT_ATOMS: atom_id res chain seq x y z
N MET A 1 10.22 26.40 12.96
CA MET A 1 9.00 27.21 12.80
C MET A 1 7.91 26.59 13.67
N PRO A 2 7.36 27.31 14.66
CA PRO A 2 6.21 26.85 15.43
C PRO A 2 4.98 26.76 14.51
N LEU A 3 4.20 25.70 14.66
CA LEU A 3 2.93 25.53 13.96
C LEU A 3 1.87 26.35 14.71
N TYR A 4 1.33 27.38 14.06
CA TYR A 4 0.24 28.19 14.63
C TYR A 4 -1.09 27.66 14.12
N ILE A 5 -1.79 26.93 14.98
CA ILE A 5 -3.16 26.49 14.76
C ILE A 5 -4.06 27.47 15.50
N ARG A 6 -5.01 28.08 14.80
CA ARG A 6 -5.97 29.05 15.39
C ARG A 6 -7.30 28.42 15.81
N ASP A 7 -7.51 27.19 15.39
CA ASP A 7 -8.73 26.43 15.58
C ASP A 7 -8.47 25.36 16.65
N ASP A 8 -9.25 25.41 17.73
CA ASP A 8 -9.06 24.53 18.89
C ASP A 8 -9.30 23.06 18.54
N ASP A 9 -10.19 22.77 17.57
CA ASP A 9 -10.47 21.40 17.12
C ASP A 9 -9.26 20.84 16.36
N ILE A 10 -8.61 21.66 15.52
CA ILE A 10 -7.39 21.27 14.80
C ILE A 10 -6.21 21.08 15.77
N ASP A 11 -6.12 21.88 16.84
CA ASP A 11 -5.05 21.70 17.83
C ASP A 11 -5.24 20.41 18.63
N ALA A 12 -6.49 20.07 18.98
CA ALA A 12 -6.83 18.79 19.61
C ALA A 12 -6.42 17.60 18.72
N LEU A 13 -6.72 17.66 17.41
CA LEU A 13 -6.28 16.63 16.45
C LEU A 13 -4.76 16.55 16.35
N ALA A 14 -4.04 17.67 16.39
CA ALA A 14 -2.58 17.69 16.36
C ALA A 14 -1.97 17.09 17.65
N VAL A 15 -2.58 17.30 18.81
CA VAL A 15 -2.19 16.68 20.10
C VAL A 15 -2.43 15.17 20.06
N GLU A 16 -3.60 14.74 19.60
CA GLU A 16 -3.95 13.33 19.48
C GLU A 16 -2.98 12.62 18.53
N LEU A 17 -2.75 13.21 17.35
CA LEU A 17 -1.80 12.69 16.38
C LEU A 17 -0.38 12.60 16.95
N GLN A 18 0.08 13.62 17.67
CA GLN A 18 1.38 13.59 18.34
C GLN A 18 1.48 12.42 19.33
N THR A 19 0.42 12.18 20.10
CA THR A 19 0.35 11.10 21.09
C THR A 19 0.43 9.73 20.40
N LEU A 20 -0.36 9.53 19.35
CA LEU A 20 -0.41 8.28 18.59
C LEU A 20 0.89 8.01 17.84
N SER A 21 1.46 9.04 17.20
CA SER A 21 2.70 8.93 16.43
C SER A 21 3.96 8.97 17.31
N LYS A 22 3.81 9.23 18.62
CA LYS A 22 4.90 9.43 19.59
C LYS A 22 5.92 10.48 19.15
N ALA A 23 5.48 11.48 18.37
CA ALA A 23 6.37 12.51 17.85
C ALA A 23 6.79 13.47 18.97
N ARG A 24 8.01 13.99 18.88
CA ARG A 24 8.56 14.87 19.92
C ARG A 24 7.85 16.21 19.97
N THR A 25 7.30 16.66 18.83
CA THR A 25 6.57 17.93 18.73
C THR A 25 5.31 17.79 17.86
N LYS A 26 4.28 18.60 18.14
CA LYS A 26 3.08 18.73 17.29
C LYS A 26 3.43 19.02 15.82
N THR A 27 4.39 19.93 15.59
CA THR A 27 4.84 20.29 14.24
C THR A 27 5.43 19.11 13.48
N GLU A 28 6.19 18.25 14.16
CA GLU A 28 6.77 17.05 13.57
C GLU A 28 5.68 16.01 13.24
N ALA A 29 4.74 15.79 14.15
CA ALA A 29 3.60 14.90 13.95
C ALA A 29 2.80 15.30 12.71
N VAL A 30 2.40 16.58 12.65
CA VAL A 30 1.60 17.13 11.54
C VAL A 30 2.38 17.10 10.22
N ARG A 31 3.68 17.43 10.24
CA ARG A 31 4.52 17.36 9.04
C ARG A 31 4.58 15.93 8.50
N SER A 32 4.76 14.94 9.37
CA SER A 32 4.82 13.54 8.97
C SER A 32 3.48 13.07 8.41
N ALA A 33 2.36 13.39 9.06
CA ALA A 33 1.04 13.04 8.57
C ALA A 33 0.73 13.65 7.20
N LEU A 34 1.02 14.94 7.01
CA LEU A 34 0.84 15.60 5.71
C LEU A 34 1.71 14.96 4.62
N ARG A 35 2.93 14.56 4.96
CA ARG A 35 3.80 13.86 4.01
C ARG A 35 3.24 12.50 3.63
N HIS A 36 2.83 11.70 4.61
CA HIS A 36 2.22 10.40 4.35
C HIS A 36 0.95 10.51 3.51
N GLU A 37 0.14 11.54 3.72
CA GLU A 37 -1.07 11.73 2.93
C GLU A 37 -0.75 12.17 1.50
N ILE A 38 0.22 13.09 1.33
CA ILE A 38 0.70 13.47 -0.01
C ILE A 38 1.28 12.27 -0.75
N ASP A 39 2.08 11.45 -0.07
CA ASP A 39 2.67 10.25 -0.66
C ASP A 39 1.57 9.23 -0.97
N ARG A 40 0.60 9.01 -0.08
CA ARG A 40 -0.58 8.16 -0.35
C ARG A 40 -1.35 8.62 -1.59
N LEU A 41 -1.55 9.93 -1.77
CA LEU A 41 -2.27 10.48 -2.91
C LEU A 41 -1.44 10.42 -4.21
N ARG A 42 -0.11 10.53 -4.13
CA ARG A 42 0.81 10.36 -5.26
C ARG A 42 0.94 8.90 -5.67
N ASP A 43 1.00 8.01 -4.69
CA ASP A 43 1.12 6.57 -4.85
C ASP A 43 -0.23 5.90 -5.07
N ALA A 44 -1.33 6.66 -5.03
CA ALA A 44 -2.65 6.24 -5.50
C ALA A 44 -2.62 6.09 -7.02
N VAL A 45 -1.81 5.14 -7.50
CA VAL A 45 -1.85 4.64 -8.85
C VAL A 45 -3.28 4.11 -9.07
N PRO A 46 -4.00 4.61 -10.08
CA PRO A 46 -5.33 4.13 -10.39
C PRO A 46 -5.31 2.60 -10.49
N LEU A 47 -6.33 1.95 -9.92
CA LEU A 47 -6.39 0.48 -9.84
C LEU A 47 -6.13 -0.18 -11.20
N ARG A 48 -6.63 0.43 -12.29
CA ARG A 48 -6.37 0.01 -13.67
C ARG A 48 -4.88 -0.09 -14.01
N ASP A 49 -4.07 0.88 -13.59
CA ASP A 49 -2.66 0.98 -13.94
C ASP A 49 -1.84 -0.01 -13.08
N ARG A 50 -2.30 -0.27 -11.83
CA ARG A 50 -1.76 -1.34 -10.99
C ARG A 50 -2.03 -2.74 -11.57
N ILE A 51 -3.26 -2.99 -12.01
CA ILE A 51 -3.66 -4.26 -12.64
C ILE A 51 -2.90 -4.47 -13.95
N ALA A 52 -2.79 -3.43 -14.78
CA ALA A 52 -2.06 -3.50 -16.04
C ALA A 52 -0.59 -3.89 -15.84
N LYS A 53 0.07 -3.36 -14.81
CA LYS A 53 1.45 -3.76 -14.44
C LYS A 53 1.54 -5.24 -14.08
N ILE A 54 0.64 -5.72 -13.21
CA ILE A 54 0.62 -7.14 -12.78
C ILE A 54 0.33 -8.06 -13.98
N GLN A 55 -0.61 -7.69 -14.86
CA GLN A 55 -0.92 -8.45 -16.06
C GLN A 55 0.28 -8.48 -17.03
N ALA A 56 1.01 -7.37 -17.18
CA ALA A 56 2.22 -7.33 -17.99
C ALA A 56 3.34 -8.21 -17.41
N GLU A 57 3.49 -8.25 -16.09
CA GLU A 57 4.44 -9.15 -15.40
C GLU A 57 4.03 -10.62 -15.53
N ALA A 58 2.74 -10.95 -15.37
CA ALA A 58 2.20 -12.30 -15.56
C ALA A 58 2.37 -12.78 -17.01
N THR A 59 2.17 -11.90 -17.99
CA THR A 59 2.38 -12.22 -19.41
C THR A 59 3.85 -12.54 -19.70
N LYS A 60 4.80 -11.88 -19.02
CA LYS A 60 6.24 -12.17 -19.13
C LYS A 60 6.63 -13.49 -18.49
N LEU A 61 5.87 -13.95 -17.49
CA LEU A 61 6.14 -15.20 -16.75
C LEU A 61 5.72 -16.47 -17.51
N SER A 62 5.43 -16.35 -18.82
CA SER A 62 4.77 -17.33 -19.68
C SER A 62 3.25 -17.37 -19.51
N LEU A 63 2.55 -17.50 -20.64
CA LEU A 63 1.11 -17.78 -20.70
C LEU A 63 0.80 -19.10 -19.94
N PRO A 64 -0.44 -19.29 -19.47
CA PRO A 64 -0.93 -20.62 -19.14
C PRO A 64 -0.64 -21.52 -20.34
N ASN A 65 0.21 -22.54 -20.17
CA ASN A 65 0.48 -23.49 -21.23
C ASN A 65 -0.87 -24.16 -21.58
N PRO A 66 -1.45 -23.92 -22.77
CA PRO A 66 -2.76 -24.47 -23.13
C PRO A 66 -2.74 -26.00 -23.17
N ASP A 67 -1.55 -26.56 -23.36
CA ASP A 67 -1.29 -28.00 -23.40
C ASP A 67 -0.91 -28.56 -22.02
N PHE A 68 -0.99 -27.75 -20.95
CA PHE A 68 -0.72 -28.24 -19.60
C PHE A 68 -1.88 -29.10 -19.10
N ASP A 69 -1.64 -30.41 -19.06
CA ASP A 69 -2.56 -31.38 -18.49
C ASP A 69 -2.48 -31.36 -16.96
N PHE A 70 -3.39 -30.58 -16.35
CA PHE A 70 -3.54 -30.50 -14.90
C PHE A 70 -3.83 -31.85 -14.25
N LYS A 71 -4.50 -32.77 -14.96
CA LYS A 71 -4.84 -34.07 -14.41
C LYS A 71 -3.60 -34.95 -14.30
N ALA A 72 -2.83 -35.06 -15.39
CA ALA A 72 -1.59 -35.84 -15.39
C ALA A 72 -0.60 -35.35 -14.33
N PHE A 73 -0.43 -34.02 -14.20
CA PHE A 73 0.42 -33.41 -13.16
C PHE A 73 -0.06 -33.73 -11.73
N THR A 74 -1.37 -33.73 -11.51
CA THR A 74 -1.93 -34.04 -10.19
C THR A 74 -1.78 -35.53 -9.91
N ASP A 75 -2.09 -36.41 -10.86
CA ASP A 75 -1.94 -37.86 -10.67
C ASP A 75 -0.48 -38.21 -10.30
N GLU A 76 0.53 -37.63 -10.99
CA GLU A 76 1.96 -37.82 -10.67
C GLU A 76 2.34 -37.38 -9.24
N MET A 77 1.77 -36.29 -8.75
CA MET A 77 2.05 -35.77 -7.40
C MET A 77 1.43 -36.60 -6.27
N TRP A 78 0.42 -37.42 -6.58
CA TRP A 78 -0.35 -38.19 -5.61
C TRP A 78 -0.18 -39.71 -5.74
N ASP A 79 0.40 -40.21 -6.84
CA ASP A 79 0.68 -41.63 -7.06
C ASP A 79 1.83 -42.19 -6.17
N ASP A 80 2.63 -41.31 -5.55
CA ASP A 80 3.70 -41.67 -4.60
C ASP A 80 3.27 -41.66 -3.12
N VAL A 81 1.96 -41.58 -2.81
CA VAL A 81 1.39 -41.59 -1.44
C VAL A 81 0.53 -42.82 -1.17
#